data_AF-A0A7S2XTU0-F1
#
_entry.id   AF-A0A7S2XTU0-F1
#
_cell.length_a   1.000
_cell.length_b   1.000
_cell.length_c   1.000
_cell.angle_alpha   90.00
_cell.angle_beta   90.00
_cell.angle_gamma   90.00
#
_symmetry.space_group_name_H-M   'P 1'
#
loop_
_entity.id
_entity.type
_entity.pdbx_description
1 polymer ?
#
loop_
_entity_poly.entity_id
_entity_poly.type
_entity_poly.pdbx_seq_one_letter_code
_entity_poly.pdbx_strand_id
1 'polypeptide(L)'
;RKPVILSHHMLYGLKAGQEKMSKSDPDSAVFMEDSAEDVKRKISNAYCPAKEEQTSATKEGEQVDAGKESMQLTVDNLKNPCLDYIKNIILSPPGATFTAGGTTFSDFPSIKEAFVSGKISEAQLKDSLISSLNNLLEPVRKHFSEDENARTLLSQVREFKKESGAKTTDAVVRRLDLAKLGKITGPSHVVFAPLPSANPTLEEAADILAQLENHTSSVLFLSDWTARVCNACDADAKMIAAYYSVLLCSLRALNPSVMEKVNVIYQSEAILADPSNYWISVINVGRHFRLDDVMGPDMQDSEGVGIVIGRLMKVADVMGLEPSSISFLGRDRGGLLESKLVERFFDETLSSMTKPKAIQIDSPSLSLQKEKESAAHKTENDEFFLLDDPKVHGKSKMKKAFCEPENVDFCPPIVLASVFGGNDVLVSRSEENGGDVTYRSRAQMEADFASGALHPGDLKAVATSIMVQTLTTLSSAMKKDNDATKAGKALKALQKKLAKKK
;
A
#
# COMPACT_ATOMS: atom_id res chain seq x y z
N ARG A 1 18.26 14.23 -14.09
CA ARG A 1 18.58 15.47 -13.35
C ARG A 1 17.63 15.53 -12.16
N LYS A 2 18.10 15.90 -10.96
CA LYS A 2 17.18 16.11 -9.82
C LYS A 2 16.31 17.34 -10.10
N PRO A 3 15.04 17.36 -9.65
CA PRO A 3 14.21 18.55 -9.79
C PRO A 3 14.85 19.72 -9.02
N VAL A 4 14.86 20.91 -9.62
CA VAL A 4 15.25 22.13 -8.93
C VAL A 4 14.06 22.57 -8.08
N ILE A 5 14.24 22.62 -6.76
CA ILE A 5 13.23 23.11 -5.84
C ILE A 5 13.43 24.62 -5.66
N LEU A 6 12.54 25.42 -6.24
CA LEU A 6 12.50 26.87 -6.07
C LEU A 6 11.33 27.23 -5.18
N SER A 7 11.51 27.06 -3.87
CA SER A 7 10.49 27.43 -2.88
C SER A 7 10.33 28.94 -2.82
N HIS A 8 9.09 29.41 -2.74
CA HIS A 8 8.78 30.83 -2.51
C HIS A 8 8.52 31.11 -1.03
N HIS A 9 8.53 32.39 -0.66
CA HIS A 9 8.20 32.84 0.69
C HIS A 9 6.77 32.42 1.09
N MET A 10 6.60 32.01 2.35
CA MET A 10 5.31 31.63 2.91
C MET A 10 4.73 32.82 3.69
N LEU A 11 3.66 33.43 3.17
CA LEU A 11 3.05 34.60 3.81
C LEU A 11 2.55 34.31 5.24
N TYR A 12 2.80 35.24 6.15
CA TYR A 12 2.27 35.18 7.52
C TYR A 12 0.74 35.22 7.57
N GLY A 13 0.16 34.58 8.58
CA GLY A 13 -1.26 34.75 8.90
C GLY A 13 -1.50 36.13 9.53
N LEU A 14 -2.68 36.71 9.31
CA LEU A 14 -2.98 38.06 9.79
C LEU A 14 -3.07 38.16 11.33
N LYS A 15 -3.27 37.05 12.06
CA LYS A 15 -3.38 37.08 13.53
C LYS A 15 -2.04 36.78 14.23
N ALA A 16 -1.91 37.26 15.46
CA ALA A 16 -0.73 36.99 16.29
C ALA A 16 -0.51 35.48 16.49
N GLY A 17 0.76 35.04 16.47
CA GLY A 17 1.14 33.64 16.65
C GLY A 17 0.88 32.72 15.44
N GLN A 18 0.43 33.25 14.29
CA GLN A 18 0.22 32.46 13.08
C GLN A 18 1.40 32.58 12.10
N GLU A 19 2.20 31.52 11.99
CA GLU A 19 3.34 31.50 11.06
C GLU A 19 2.93 31.37 9.59
N LYS A 20 1.67 31.03 9.32
CA LYS A 20 1.04 30.97 7.99
C LYS A 20 -0.46 31.23 8.07
N MET A 21 -1.05 31.65 6.96
CA MET A 21 -2.51 31.74 6.80
C MET A 21 -3.20 30.39 7.08
N SER A 22 -4.32 30.41 7.81
CA SER A 22 -5.09 29.20 8.17
C SER A 22 -6.39 29.11 7.38
N LYS A 23 -6.70 27.91 6.85
CA LYS A 23 -7.99 27.66 6.20
C LYS A 23 -9.17 27.65 7.17
N SER A 24 -8.94 27.40 8.45
CA SER A 24 -10.01 27.33 9.47
C SER A 24 -10.43 28.69 10.00
N ASP A 25 -9.64 29.74 9.76
CA ASP A 25 -9.88 31.07 10.27
C ASP A 25 -10.03 32.05 9.11
N PRO A 26 -11.27 32.46 8.75
CA PRO A 26 -11.52 33.31 7.59
C PRO A 26 -10.89 34.70 7.73
N ASP A 27 -10.49 35.10 8.94
CA ASP A 27 -9.83 36.37 9.21
C ASP A 27 -8.30 36.25 9.30
N SER A 28 -7.75 35.05 9.12
CA SER A 28 -6.30 34.85 9.03
C SER A 28 -5.72 35.16 7.65
N ALA A 29 -6.58 35.39 6.65
CA ALA A 29 -6.18 35.60 5.26
C ALA A 29 -7.14 36.56 4.53
N VAL A 30 -6.61 37.32 3.57
CA VAL A 30 -7.41 38.07 2.58
C VAL A 30 -7.73 37.13 1.41
N PHE A 31 -9.01 36.92 1.13
CA PHE A 31 -9.46 36.11 -0.01
C PHE A 31 -9.58 36.97 -1.27
N MET A 32 -9.46 36.32 -2.43
CA MET A 32 -9.48 36.98 -3.74
C MET A 32 -10.83 37.63 -4.05
N GLU A 33 -11.91 37.14 -3.43
CA GLU A 33 -13.27 37.64 -3.58
C GLU A 33 -13.74 38.56 -2.45
N ASP A 34 -12.89 38.86 -1.45
CA ASP A 34 -13.27 39.71 -0.32
C ASP A 34 -13.74 41.09 -0.81
N SER A 35 -14.82 41.62 -0.22
CA SER A 35 -15.27 42.98 -0.49
C SER A 35 -14.27 44.00 0.04
N ALA A 36 -14.39 45.27 -0.37
CA ALA A 36 -13.52 46.32 0.15
C ALA A 36 -13.63 46.47 1.68
N GLU A 37 -14.83 46.25 2.22
CA GLU A 37 -15.14 46.25 3.65
C GLU A 37 -14.48 45.06 4.36
N ASP A 38 -14.50 43.87 3.77
CA ASP A 38 -13.83 42.69 4.33
C ASP A 38 -12.31 42.85 4.37
N VAL A 39 -11.70 43.35 3.29
CA VAL A 39 -10.26 43.65 3.26
C VAL A 39 -9.92 44.66 4.36
N LYS A 40 -10.70 45.75 4.47
CA LYS A 40 -10.52 46.75 5.51
C LYS A 40 -10.60 46.12 6.89
N ARG A 41 -11.66 45.38 7.18
CA ARG A 41 -11.89 44.72 8.47
C ARG A 41 -10.74 43.78 8.85
N LYS A 42 -10.27 42.95 7.92
CA LYS A 42 -9.18 41.98 8.14
C LYS A 42 -7.84 42.65 8.40
N ILE A 43 -7.46 43.63 7.57
CA ILE A 43 -6.17 44.33 7.72
C ILE A 43 -6.16 45.27 8.92
N SER A 44 -7.27 45.97 9.21
CA SER A 44 -7.39 46.79 10.42
C SER A 44 -7.15 45.97 11.69
N ASN A 45 -7.64 44.73 11.73
CA ASN A 45 -7.48 43.81 12.86
C ASN A 45 -6.20 42.95 12.81
N ALA A 46 -5.38 43.09 11.76
CA ALA A 46 -4.17 42.28 11.61
C ALA A 46 -3.11 42.64 12.68
N TYR A 47 -2.37 41.64 13.13
CA TYR A 47 -1.20 41.82 13.98
C TYR A 47 -0.15 42.67 13.26
N CYS A 48 0.40 43.69 13.91
CA CYS A 48 1.31 44.63 13.26
C CYS A 48 2.35 45.20 14.23
N PRO A 49 3.20 44.34 14.83
CA PRO A 49 4.18 44.79 15.82
C PRO A 49 5.24 45.69 15.18
N ALA A 50 5.64 46.75 15.88
CA ALA A 50 6.76 47.62 15.53
C ALA A 50 8.05 47.26 16.29
N LYS A 51 7.97 46.34 17.26
CA LYS A 51 9.10 45.83 18.06
C LYS A 51 9.02 44.31 18.11
N GLU A 52 10.18 43.66 18.15
CA GLU A 52 10.28 42.23 18.34
C GLU A 52 9.69 41.84 19.71
N GLU A 53 8.82 40.83 19.73
CA GLU A 53 8.39 40.22 21.00
C GLU A 53 9.49 39.27 21.49
N GLN A 54 9.84 39.34 22.78
CA GLN A 54 10.69 38.34 23.41
C GLN A 54 9.90 37.03 23.53
N THR A 55 10.04 36.12 22.57
CA THR A 55 9.52 34.76 22.73
C THR A 55 10.28 34.05 23.84
N SER A 56 9.58 33.70 24.92
CA SER A 56 10.07 32.79 25.95
C SER A 56 10.51 31.48 25.31
N ALA A 57 11.74 31.06 25.62
CA ALA A 57 12.34 29.80 25.19
C ALA A 57 11.35 28.64 25.29
N THR A 58 11.29 27.85 24.21
CA THR A 58 10.70 26.51 24.16
C THR A 58 11.20 25.72 25.37
N LYS A 59 10.28 25.19 26.19
CA LYS A 59 10.64 24.35 27.33
C LYS A 59 11.43 23.14 26.83
N GLU A 60 12.58 22.89 27.43
CA GLU A 60 13.37 21.67 27.20
C GLU A 60 12.50 20.43 27.47
N GLY A 61 12.31 19.57 26.47
CA GLY A 61 11.67 18.26 26.63
C GLY A 61 10.44 17.95 25.76
N GLU A 62 9.90 18.91 25.00
CA GLU A 62 8.91 18.57 23.96
C GLU A 62 9.60 17.99 22.73
N GLN A 63 9.18 16.79 22.33
CA GLN A 63 9.58 16.16 21.09
C GLN A 63 9.25 17.13 19.94
N VAL A 64 10.27 17.68 19.30
CA VAL A 64 10.12 18.59 18.17
C VAL A 64 9.51 17.78 17.03
N ASP A 65 8.21 17.95 16.80
CA ASP A 65 7.58 17.54 15.56
C ASP A 65 8.38 18.16 14.40
N ALA A 66 8.95 17.34 13.53
CA ALA A 66 9.72 17.79 12.37
C ALA A 66 8.91 18.74 11.45
N GLY A 67 7.58 18.79 11.59
CA GLY A 67 6.69 19.76 10.94
C GLY A 67 6.63 21.15 11.60
N LYS A 68 7.31 21.39 12.73
CA LYS A 68 7.35 22.67 13.46
C LYS A 68 8.67 23.43 13.34
N GLU A 69 9.65 22.92 12.61
CA GLU A 69 10.76 23.79 12.16
C GLU A 69 10.17 24.92 11.32
N SER A 70 10.50 26.16 11.68
CA SER A 70 9.99 27.38 11.03
C SER A 70 10.01 27.21 9.52
N MET A 71 8.83 27.08 8.90
CA MET A 71 8.68 26.92 7.45
C MET A 71 9.02 28.18 6.65
N GLN A 72 9.62 29.17 7.31
CA GLN A 72 10.10 30.42 6.72
C GLN A 72 11.52 30.27 6.20
N LEU A 73 11.75 30.70 4.96
CA LEU A 73 13.06 30.65 4.30
C LEU A 73 14.09 31.61 4.93
N THR A 74 13.60 32.63 5.64
CA THR A 74 14.43 33.66 6.29
C THR A 74 13.89 33.95 7.68
N VAL A 75 14.79 34.20 8.63
CA VAL A 75 14.43 34.63 9.98
C VAL A 75 13.93 36.08 9.94
N ASP A 76 12.68 36.31 10.33
CA ASP A 76 12.12 37.64 10.57
C ASP A 76 11.53 37.69 11.97
N ASN A 77 12.28 38.28 12.90
CA ASN A 77 11.92 38.36 14.32
C ASN A 77 10.67 39.21 14.58
N LEU A 78 10.31 40.09 13.66
CA LEU A 78 9.14 40.96 13.82
C LEU A 78 7.84 40.21 13.54
N LYS A 79 7.88 39.17 12.69
CA LYS A 79 6.71 38.37 12.26
C LYS A 79 5.47 39.23 11.99
N ASN A 80 5.65 40.36 11.29
CA ASN A 80 4.61 41.35 11.05
C ASN A 80 3.92 41.07 9.70
N PRO A 81 2.68 40.55 9.68
CA PRO A 81 1.99 40.19 8.45
C PRO A 81 1.68 41.40 7.54
N CYS A 82 1.46 42.60 8.09
CA CYS A 82 1.24 43.79 7.25
C CYS A 82 2.49 44.15 6.43
N LEU A 83 3.67 44.16 7.07
CA LEU A 83 4.93 44.38 6.37
C LEU A 83 5.25 43.24 5.39
N ASP A 84 4.91 42.01 5.76
CA ASP A 84 5.12 40.84 4.91
C ASP A 84 4.29 40.89 3.62
N TYR A 85 3.03 41.31 3.71
CA TYR A 85 2.17 41.57 2.55
C TYR A 85 2.73 42.72 1.68
N ILE A 86 3.23 43.80 2.30
CA ILE A 86 3.85 44.90 1.55
C ILE A 86 5.07 44.41 0.77
N LYS A 87 5.95 43.65 1.41
CA LYS A 87 7.17 43.11 0.77
C LYS A 87 6.86 42.15 -0.38
N ASN A 88 6.01 41.16 -0.11
CA ASN A 88 5.87 39.99 -0.98
C ASN A 88 4.68 40.08 -1.95
N ILE A 89 3.72 40.98 -1.70
CA ILE A 89 2.59 41.22 -2.63
C ILE A 89 2.73 42.59 -3.27
N ILE A 90 2.80 43.67 -2.48
CA ILE A 90 2.74 45.03 -3.02
C ILE A 90 4.01 45.40 -3.78
N LEU A 91 5.19 45.11 -3.22
CA LEU A 91 6.50 45.41 -3.83
C LEU A 91 7.08 44.27 -4.67
N SER A 92 6.35 43.16 -4.85
CA SER A 92 6.83 42.05 -5.69
C SER A 92 6.97 42.41 -7.17
N PRO A 93 6.05 43.17 -7.80
CA PRO A 93 6.21 43.59 -9.18
C PRO A 93 7.39 44.55 -9.37
N PRO A 94 8.18 44.42 -10.45
CA PRO A 94 9.26 45.34 -10.75
C PRO A 94 8.77 46.80 -10.84
N GLY A 95 9.45 47.70 -10.12
CA GLY A 95 9.12 49.13 -10.11
C GLY A 95 7.88 49.51 -9.28
N ALA A 96 7.29 48.58 -8.53
CA ALA A 96 6.21 48.88 -7.61
C ALA A 96 6.66 49.86 -6.52
N THR A 97 5.74 50.72 -6.10
CA THR A 97 5.94 51.69 -5.02
C THR A 97 4.84 51.56 -3.98
N PHE A 98 5.12 52.02 -2.77
CA PHE A 98 4.15 52.05 -1.68
C PHE A 98 4.13 53.45 -1.07
N THR A 99 2.94 54.04 -0.91
CA THR A 99 2.81 55.40 -0.35
C THR A 99 2.08 55.34 0.98
N ALA A 100 2.72 55.81 2.06
CA ALA A 100 2.16 55.87 3.40
C ALA A 100 2.62 57.14 4.12
N GLY A 101 1.73 57.77 4.90
CA GLY A 101 2.06 59.01 5.63
C GLY A 101 2.52 60.17 4.73
N GLY A 102 2.07 60.22 3.47
CA GLY A 102 2.47 61.22 2.48
C GLY A 102 3.84 60.99 1.83
N THR A 103 4.53 59.91 2.18
CA THR A 103 5.84 59.54 1.60
C THR A 103 5.68 58.34 0.68
N THR A 104 6.29 58.39 -0.51
CA THR A 104 6.35 57.28 -1.45
C THR A 104 7.70 56.55 -1.34
N PHE A 105 7.64 55.24 -1.17
CA PHE A 105 8.79 54.35 -1.01
C PHE A 105 8.91 53.43 -2.23
N SER A 106 10.13 53.19 -2.68
CA SER A 106 10.46 52.30 -3.81
C SER A 106 11.04 50.95 -3.38
N ASP A 107 11.33 50.77 -2.10
CA ASP A 107 11.97 49.58 -1.55
C ASP A 107 11.44 49.23 -0.15
N PHE A 108 11.47 47.93 0.17
CA PHE A 108 10.97 47.41 1.44
C PHE A 108 11.78 47.87 2.67
N PRO A 109 13.14 47.88 2.66
CA PRO A 109 13.93 48.37 3.79
C PRO A 109 13.52 49.78 4.26
N SER A 110 13.30 50.72 3.33
CA SER A 110 12.87 52.09 3.65
C SER A 110 11.49 52.14 4.33
N ILE A 111 10.55 51.27 3.92
CA ILE A 111 9.21 51.17 4.54
C ILE A 111 9.33 50.60 5.96
N LYS A 112 10.08 49.51 6.12
CA LYS A 112 10.27 48.85 7.43
C LYS A 112 10.90 49.84 8.42
N GLU A 113 11.93 50.58 8.01
CA GLU A 113 12.58 51.59 8.85
C GLU A 113 11.63 52.74 9.20
N ALA A 114 10.88 53.26 8.23
CA ALA A 114 9.91 54.33 8.48
C ALA A 114 8.84 53.88 9.50
N PHE A 115 8.41 52.63 9.45
CA PHE A 115 7.43 52.08 10.39
C PHE A 115 8.03 51.84 11.78
N VAL A 116 9.18 51.17 11.87
CA VAL A 116 9.84 50.83 13.15
C VAL A 116 10.32 52.08 13.89
N SER A 117 10.79 53.11 13.17
CA SER A 117 11.17 54.41 13.75
C SER A 117 9.98 55.30 14.11
N GLY A 118 8.75 54.91 13.77
CA GLY A 118 7.52 55.66 14.05
C GLY A 118 7.27 56.85 13.11
N LYS A 119 8.02 56.98 12.00
CA LYS A 119 7.76 58.01 10.97
C LYS A 119 6.43 57.78 10.24
N ILE A 120 6.01 56.53 10.08
CA ILE A 120 4.65 56.16 9.68
C ILE A 120 3.98 55.38 10.82
N SER A 121 2.73 55.72 11.13
CA SER A 121 1.96 55.02 12.16
C SER A 121 1.40 53.70 11.66
N GLU A 122 0.99 52.82 12.57
CA GLU A 122 0.29 51.57 12.24
C GLU A 122 -0.97 51.80 11.41
N ALA A 123 -1.77 52.82 11.77
CA ALA A 123 -2.96 53.19 11.02
C ALA A 123 -2.61 53.60 9.58
N GLN A 124 -1.58 54.44 9.39
CA GLN A 124 -1.15 54.88 8.06
C GLN A 124 -0.63 53.70 7.22
N LEU A 125 0.15 52.79 7.81
CA LEU A 125 0.63 51.59 7.14
C LEU A 125 -0.54 50.72 6.66
N LYS A 126 -1.49 50.43 7.56
CA LYS A 126 -2.67 49.60 7.29
C LYS A 126 -3.61 50.24 6.27
N ASP A 127 -3.89 51.53 6.37
CA ASP A 127 -4.78 52.24 5.42
C ASP A 127 -4.21 52.23 4.00
N SER A 128 -2.90 52.45 3.87
CA SER A 128 -2.21 52.34 2.58
C SER A 128 -2.22 50.91 2.06
N LEU A 129 -1.98 49.90 2.92
CA LEU A 129 -2.06 48.49 2.53
C LEU A 129 -3.46 48.09 2.08
N ILE A 130 -4.51 48.51 2.79
CA ILE A 130 -5.92 48.28 2.42
C ILE A 130 -6.21 48.87 1.04
N SER A 131 -5.74 50.10 0.78
CA SER A 131 -5.93 50.78 -0.50
C SER A 131 -5.21 50.02 -1.64
N SER A 132 -3.95 49.64 -1.43
CA SER A 132 -3.17 48.88 -2.40
C SER A 132 -3.79 47.50 -2.69
N LEU A 133 -4.24 46.78 -1.66
CA LEU A 133 -4.90 45.48 -1.82
C LEU A 133 -6.23 45.59 -2.56
N ASN A 134 -7.05 46.59 -2.24
CA ASN A 134 -8.31 46.81 -2.95
C ASN A 134 -8.09 47.11 -4.43
N ASN A 135 -7.10 47.92 -4.77
CA ASN A 135 -6.73 48.18 -6.16
C ASN A 135 -6.27 46.92 -6.89
N LEU A 136 -5.53 46.04 -6.21
CA LEU A 136 -5.08 44.75 -6.77
C LEU A 136 -6.24 43.77 -6.98
N LEU A 137 -7.23 43.76 -6.09
CA LEU A 137 -8.38 42.85 -6.14
C LEU A 137 -9.48 43.31 -7.10
N GLU A 138 -9.53 44.59 -7.44
CA GLU A 138 -10.60 45.16 -8.27
C GLU A 138 -10.79 44.46 -9.63
N PRO A 139 -9.74 44.13 -10.40
CA PRO A 139 -9.90 43.39 -11.65
C PRO A 139 -10.56 42.01 -11.45
N VAL A 140 -10.27 41.35 -10.33
CA VAL A 140 -10.83 40.03 -9.98
C VAL A 140 -12.30 40.15 -9.60
N ARG A 141 -12.64 41.14 -8.78
CA ARG A 141 -14.04 41.45 -8.42
C ARG A 141 -14.87 41.76 -9.66
N LYS A 142 -14.33 42.59 -10.54
CA LYS A 142 -14.95 42.95 -11.81
C LYS A 142 -15.22 41.70 -12.66
N HIS A 143 -14.25 40.80 -12.80
CA HIS A 143 -14.42 39.55 -13.54
C HIS A 143 -15.59 38.71 -13.01
N PHE A 144 -15.67 38.47 -11.70
CA PHE A 144 -16.80 37.74 -11.10
C PHE A 144 -18.14 38.48 -11.20
N SER A 145 -18.13 39.80 -11.33
CA SER A 145 -19.35 40.60 -11.49
C SER A 145 -19.85 40.64 -12.93
N GLU A 146 -18.97 40.59 -13.93
CA GLU A 146 -19.31 40.76 -15.35
C GLU A 146 -19.48 39.43 -16.10
N ASP A 147 -18.80 38.37 -15.66
CA ASP A 147 -18.90 37.04 -16.26
C ASP A 147 -19.91 36.15 -15.52
N GLU A 148 -20.95 35.71 -16.22
CA GLU A 148 -22.04 34.91 -15.65
C GLU A 148 -21.56 33.52 -15.15
N ASN A 149 -20.66 32.89 -15.89
CA ASN A 149 -20.12 31.58 -15.52
C ASN A 149 -19.24 31.69 -14.27
N ALA A 150 -18.34 32.68 -14.22
CA ALA A 150 -17.50 32.94 -13.06
C ALA A 150 -18.35 33.26 -11.81
N ARG A 151 -19.39 34.08 -11.97
CA ARG A 151 -20.34 34.41 -10.89
C ARG A 151 -21.05 33.16 -10.36
N THR A 152 -21.46 32.27 -11.26
CA THR A 152 -22.11 31.01 -10.92
C THR A 152 -21.16 30.10 -10.12
N LEU A 153 -19.92 29.94 -10.58
CA LEU A 153 -18.89 29.16 -9.87
C LEU A 153 -18.59 29.73 -8.48
N LEU A 154 -18.45 31.06 -8.35
CA LEU A 154 -18.23 31.70 -7.05
C LEU A 154 -19.41 31.48 -6.09
N SER A 155 -20.63 31.47 -6.60
CA SER A 155 -21.83 31.21 -5.81
C SER A 155 -21.83 29.77 -5.27
N GLN A 156 -21.50 28.79 -6.10
CA GLN A 156 -21.34 27.38 -5.68
C GLN A 156 -20.24 27.22 -4.61
N VAL A 157 -19.09 27.87 -4.78
CA VAL A 157 -18.00 27.84 -3.78
C VAL A 157 -18.46 28.43 -2.44
N ARG A 158 -19.26 29.51 -2.47
CA ARG A 158 -19.84 30.12 -1.26
C ARG A 158 -20.87 29.21 -0.59
N GLU A 159 -21.63 28.43 -1.35
CA GLU A 159 -22.55 27.42 -0.81
C GLU A 159 -21.78 26.30 -0.11
N PHE A 160 -20.72 25.77 -0.71
CA PHE A 160 -19.89 24.74 -0.06
C PHE A 160 -19.28 25.20 1.27
N LYS A 161 -18.89 26.47 1.39
CA LYS A 161 -18.43 27.05 2.68
C LYS A 161 -19.51 26.94 3.78
N LYS A 162 -20.79 27.06 3.42
CA LYS A 162 -21.93 26.92 4.35
C LYS A 162 -22.25 25.45 4.63
N GLU A 163 -22.11 24.59 3.63
CA GLU A 163 -22.42 23.16 3.70
C GLU A 163 -21.33 22.30 4.35
N SER A 164 -20.15 22.85 4.68
CA SER A 164 -19.01 22.14 5.29
C SER A 164 -19.32 21.32 6.56
N GLY A 165 -20.54 21.39 7.11
CA GLY A 165 -21.05 20.56 8.22
C GLY A 165 -22.13 19.53 7.84
N ALA A 166 -22.62 19.50 6.60
CA ALA A 166 -23.63 18.55 6.14
C ALA A 166 -22.95 17.27 5.60
N LYS A 167 -23.28 16.11 6.19
CA LYS A 167 -22.87 14.80 5.68
C LYS A 167 -23.44 14.63 4.27
N THR A 168 -22.58 14.49 3.27
CA THR A 168 -22.99 14.10 1.92
C THR A 168 -23.74 12.77 2.00
N THR A 169 -25.00 12.79 1.57
CA THR A 169 -25.94 11.67 1.58
C THR A 169 -25.84 10.81 0.33
N ASP A 170 -24.67 10.69 -0.29
CA ASP A 170 -24.53 9.84 -1.48
C ASP A 170 -24.82 8.39 -1.07
N ALA A 171 -26.01 7.91 -1.46
CA ALA A 171 -26.51 6.59 -1.12
C ALA A 171 -25.72 5.46 -1.82
N VAL A 172 -24.84 5.80 -2.78
CA VAL A 172 -24.06 4.86 -3.58
C VAL A 172 -22.59 5.28 -3.60
N VAL A 173 -21.73 4.44 -3.02
CA VAL A 173 -20.28 4.65 -3.03
C VAL A 173 -19.75 4.44 -4.44
N ARG A 174 -19.09 5.46 -5.01
CA ARG A 174 -18.40 5.34 -6.29
C ARG A 174 -17.23 4.38 -6.18
N ARG A 175 -17.23 3.32 -6.99
CA ARG A 175 -16.26 2.23 -6.94
C ARG A 175 -16.04 1.55 -8.29
N LEU A 176 -14.97 0.75 -8.39
CA LEU A 176 -14.81 -0.24 -9.45
C LEU A 176 -15.92 -1.31 -9.33
N ASP A 177 -16.43 -1.77 -10.48
CA ASP A 177 -17.40 -2.86 -10.58
C ASP A 177 -17.01 -3.77 -11.75
N LEU A 178 -16.28 -4.83 -11.45
CA LEU A 178 -15.75 -5.75 -12.45
C LEU A 178 -16.84 -6.64 -13.08
N ALA A 179 -17.94 -6.86 -12.36
CA ALA A 179 -19.09 -7.61 -12.88
C ALA A 179 -19.79 -6.81 -13.98
N LYS A 180 -20.05 -5.51 -13.75
CA LYS A 180 -20.62 -4.61 -14.75
C LYS A 180 -19.72 -4.44 -15.98
N LEU A 181 -18.40 -4.55 -15.81
CA LEU A 181 -17.42 -4.53 -16.90
C LEU A 181 -17.25 -5.89 -17.61
N GLY A 182 -17.98 -6.94 -17.19
CA GLY A 182 -17.91 -8.27 -17.78
C GLY A 182 -16.58 -8.99 -17.55
N LYS A 183 -15.80 -8.59 -16.53
CA LYS A 183 -14.53 -9.22 -16.16
C LYS A 183 -14.71 -10.42 -15.24
N ILE A 184 -15.84 -10.49 -14.56
CA ILE A 184 -16.30 -11.62 -13.73
C ILE A 184 -17.76 -11.91 -14.02
N THR A 185 -18.17 -13.15 -13.81
CA THR A 185 -19.53 -13.65 -14.14
C THR A 185 -20.48 -13.69 -12.94
N GLY A 186 -20.04 -13.29 -11.76
CA GLY A 186 -20.83 -13.24 -10.54
C GLY A 186 -19.97 -13.37 -9.27
N PRO A 187 -20.59 -13.49 -8.09
CA PRO A 187 -19.87 -13.66 -6.82
C PRO A 187 -19.12 -14.99 -6.78
N SER A 188 -17.79 -14.95 -6.86
CA SER A 188 -16.91 -16.12 -6.80
C SER A 188 -16.16 -16.19 -5.48
N HIS A 189 -15.57 -17.35 -5.18
CA HIS A 189 -14.52 -17.43 -4.17
C HIS A 189 -13.24 -16.78 -4.71
N VAL A 190 -12.58 -15.90 -3.97
CA VAL A 190 -11.33 -15.24 -4.41
C VAL A 190 -10.16 -15.70 -3.56
N VAL A 191 -9.10 -16.15 -4.25
CA VAL A 191 -7.78 -16.42 -3.68
C VAL A 191 -6.80 -15.43 -4.26
N PHE A 192 -6.06 -14.73 -3.40
CA PHE A 192 -5.01 -13.81 -3.82
C PHE A 192 -3.69 -14.55 -3.91
N ALA A 193 -3.01 -14.43 -5.05
CA ALA A 193 -1.67 -14.99 -5.18
C ALA A 193 -0.68 -14.24 -4.26
N PRO A 194 0.34 -14.94 -3.75
CA PRO A 194 1.36 -14.35 -2.89
C PRO A 194 2.16 -13.26 -3.61
N LEU A 195 2.86 -12.45 -2.80
CA LEU A 195 3.79 -11.46 -3.34
C LEU A 195 4.96 -12.15 -4.05
N PRO A 196 5.28 -11.76 -5.29
CA PRO A 196 6.36 -12.35 -6.08
C PRO A 196 7.72 -12.31 -5.38
N SER A 197 8.46 -13.42 -5.51
CA SER A 197 9.85 -13.51 -5.09
C SER A 197 10.73 -14.03 -6.24
N ALA A 198 12.05 -13.97 -6.07
CA ALA A 198 12.97 -14.59 -7.03
C ALA A 198 12.92 -16.13 -7.00
N ASN A 199 12.35 -16.73 -5.94
CA ASN A 199 12.34 -18.17 -5.69
C ASN A 199 10.91 -18.63 -5.37
N PRO A 200 10.03 -18.81 -6.38
CA PRO A 200 8.70 -19.32 -6.14
C PRO A 200 8.75 -20.71 -5.49
N THR A 201 8.01 -20.90 -4.41
CA THR A 201 8.11 -22.09 -3.57
C THR A 201 7.02 -23.11 -3.95
N LEU A 202 7.28 -24.38 -3.64
CA LEU A 202 6.25 -25.41 -3.80
C LEU A 202 5.12 -25.25 -2.77
N GLU A 203 5.44 -24.70 -1.60
CA GLU A 203 4.47 -24.37 -0.56
C GLU A 203 3.45 -23.32 -1.05
N GLU A 204 3.91 -22.25 -1.68
CA GLU A 204 3.04 -21.22 -2.28
C GLU A 204 2.03 -21.84 -3.26
N ALA A 205 2.48 -22.79 -4.10
CA ALA A 205 1.59 -23.46 -5.04
C ALA A 205 0.60 -24.40 -4.34
N ALA A 206 1.04 -25.18 -3.35
CA ALA A 206 0.18 -26.07 -2.59
C ALA A 206 -0.89 -25.30 -1.79
N ASP A 207 -0.49 -24.21 -1.14
CA ASP A 207 -1.38 -23.33 -0.36
C ASP A 207 -2.47 -22.68 -1.22
N ILE A 208 -2.14 -22.29 -2.45
CA ILE A 208 -3.13 -21.76 -3.39
C ILE A 208 -4.11 -22.85 -3.80
N LEU A 209 -3.64 -24.06 -4.11
CA LEU A 209 -4.51 -25.17 -4.48
C LEU A 209 -5.45 -25.54 -3.34
N ALA A 210 -4.95 -25.63 -2.11
CA ALA A 210 -5.76 -25.90 -0.92
C ALA A 210 -6.86 -24.85 -0.71
N GLN A 211 -6.57 -23.58 -1.00
CA GLN A 211 -7.56 -22.50 -0.95
C GLN A 211 -8.57 -22.54 -2.10
N LEU A 212 -8.20 -23.07 -3.26
CA LEU A 212 -9.09 -23.16 -4.43
C LEU A 212 -10.00 -24.40 -4.42
N GLU A 213 -9.63 -25.43 -3.68
CA GLU A 213 -10.37 -26.69 -3.58
C GLU A 213 -11.78 -26.52 -2.99
N ASN A 214 -12.69 -27.40 -3.36
CA ASN A 214 -14.08 -27.44 -2.86
C ASN A 214 -14.97 -26.23 -3.21
N HIS A 215 -14.56 -25.40 -4.17
CA HIS A 215 -15.36 -24.27 -4.68
C HIS A 215 -15.87 -24.51 -6.12
N THR A 216 -17.09 -24.05 -6.41
CA THR A 216 -17.73 -24.24 -7.73
C THR A 216 -17.28 -23.21 -8.77
N SER A 217 -16.88 -22.02 -8.32
CA SER A 217 -16.33 -20.93 -9.14
C SER A 217 -15.34 -20.14 -8.29
N SER A 218 -14.11 -20.02 -8.80
CA SER A 218 -13.03 -19.34 -8.09
C SER A 218 -12.31 -18.35 -9.01
N VAL A 219 -11.83 -17.27 -8.42
CA VAL A 219 -10.92 -16.31 -9.04
C VAL A 219 -9.56 -16.42 -8.36
N LEU A 220 -8.52 -16.64 -9.15
CA LEU A 220 -7.14 -16.47 -8.69
C LEU A 220 -6.68 -15.06 -9.11
N PHE A 221 -6.56 -14.17 -8.13
CA PHE A 221 -6.22 -12.77 -8.35
C PHE A 221 -4.72 -12.53 -8.21
N LEU A 222 -4.09 -12.04 -9.28
CA LEU A 222 -2.65 -11.83 -9.38
C LEU A 222 -2.32 -10.36 -9.15
N SER A 223 -1.88 -10.05 -7.93
CA SER A 223 -1.67 -8.68 -7.41
C SER A 223 -0.38 -8.02 -7.94
N ASP A 224 -0.21 -7.96 -9.26
CA ASP A 224 1.03 -7.51 -9.92
C ASP A 224 1.40 -6.04 -9.69
N TRP A 225 0.42 -5.13 -9.56
CA TRP A 225 0.68 -3.74 -9.19
C TRP A 225 0.96 -3.58 -7.70
N THR A 226 0.24 -4.30 -6.85
CA THR A 226 0.51 -4.36 -5.40
C THR A 226 1.92 -4.89 -5.15
N ALA A 227 2.33 -5.93 -5.86
CA ALA A 227 3.69 -6.47 -5.84
C ALA A 227 4.72 -5.37 -6.17
N ARG A 228 4.47 -4.59 -7.22
CA ARG A 228 5.36 -3.49 -7.60
C ARG A 228 5.44 -2.41 -6.52
N VAL A 229 4.32 -2.03 -5.93
CA VAL A 229 4.24 -1.02 -4.87
C VAL A 229 4.90 -1.51 -3.58
N CYS A 230 4.80 -2.81 -3.27
CA CYS A 230 5.48 -3.46 -2.15
C CYS A 230 6.94 -3.82 -2.44
N ASN A 231 7.50 -3.33 -3.56
CA ASN A 231 8.88 -3.58 -3.97
C ASN A 231 9.26 -5.07 -4.13
N ALA A 232 8.26 -5.93 -4.39
CA ALA A 232 8.48 -7.33 -4.73
C ALA A 232 9.36 -7.43 -5.99
N CYS A 233 10.35 -8.32 -5.96
CA CYS A 233 11.34 -8.48 -7.05
C CYS A 233 12.02 -7.15 -7.51
N ASP A 234 12.45 -6.30 -6.57
CA ASP A 234 13.03 -4.96 -6.86
C ASP A 234 12.05 -4.06 -7.68
N ALA A 235 10.74 -4.26 -7.52
CA ALA A 235 9.67 -3.60 -8.29
C ALA A 235 9.77 -3.79 -9.83
N ASP A 236 10.48 -4.82 -10.29
CA ASP A 236 10.66 -5.11 -11.72
C ASP A 236 9.42 -5.85 -12.26
N ALA A 237 8.62 -5.14 -13.07
CA ALA A 237 7.41 -5.67 -13.68
C ALA A 237 7.64 -6.95 -14.51
N LYS A 238 8.82 -7.10 -15.14
CA LYS A 238 9.14 -8.31 -15.90
C LYS A 238 9.39 -9.50 -14.99
N MET A 239 10.00 -9.27 -13.83
CA MET A 239 10.27 -10.33 -12.85
C MET A 239 8.99 -10.72 -12.10
N ILE A 240 8.12 -9.76 -11.81
CA ILE A 240 6.77 -10.01 -11.26
C ILE A 240 5.96 -10.87 -12.24
N ALA A 241 5.93 -10.49 -13.53
CA ALA A 241 5.24 -11.29 -14.55
C ALA A 241 5.86 -12.69 -14.72
N ALA A 242 7.19 -12.80 -14.66
CA ALA A 242 7.89 -14.08 -14.71
C ALA A 242 7.51 -14.99 -13.54
N TYR A 243 7.42 -14.44 -12.32
CA TYR A 243 6.96 -15.19 -11.14
C TYR A 243 5.56 -15.77 -11.35
N TYR A 244 4.59 -14.95 -11.75
CA TYR A 244 3.22 -15.43 -11.96
C TYR A 244 3.11 -16.41 -13.12
N SER A 245 3.91 -16.26 -14.19
CA SER A 245 3.99 -17.24 -15.28
C SER A 245 4.44 -18.63 -14.78
N VAL A 246 5.49 -18.68 -13.96
CA VAL A 246 5.96 -19.93 -13.33
C VAL A 246 4.91 -20.48 -12.37
N LEU A 247 4.32 -19.64 -11.52
CA LEU A 247 3.30 -20.07 -10.57
C LEU A 247 2.10 -20.70 -11.26
N LEU A 248 1.52 -20.02 -12.26
CA LEU A 248 0.36 -20.53 -13.00
C LEU A 248 0.64 -21.83 -13.76
N CYS A 249 1.81 -21.96 -14.38
CA CYS A 249 2.21 -23.18 -15.06
C CYS A 249 2.33 -24.34 -14.06
N SER A 250 2.91 -24.10 -12.88
CA SER A 250 2.99 -25.08 -11.80
C SER A 250 1.63 -25.49 -11.25
N LEU A 251 0.73 -24.54 -10.97
CA LEU A 251 -0.62 -24.83 -10.47
C LEU A 251 -1.39 -25.74 -11.43
N ARG A 252 -1.34 -25.45 -12.73
CA ARG A 252 -1.96 -26.28 -13.78
C ARG A 252 -1.33 -27.66 -13.89
N ALA A 253 -0.03 -27.78 -13.65
CA ALA A 253 0.67 -29.06 -13.68
C ALA A 253 0.39 -29.92 -12.46
N LEU A 254 0.20 -29.31 -11.29
CA LEU A 254 -0.07 -30.00 -10.03
C LEU A 254 -1.53 -30.45 -9.92
N ASN A 255 -2.48 -29.59 -10.29
CA ASN A 255 -3.90 -29.94 -10.25
C ASN A 255 -4.68 -29.29 -11.42
N PRO A 256 -4.66 -29.92 -12.62
CA PRO A 256 -5.36 -29.42 -13.79
C PRO A 256 -6.87 -29.24 -13.56
N SER A 257 -7.50 -30.19 -12.85
CA SER A 257 -8.95 -30.24 -12.65
C SER A 257 -9.50 -29.09 -11.81
N VAL A 258 -8.72 -28.62 -10.83
CA VAL A 258 -9.04 -27.41 -10.07
C VAL A 258 -8.85 -26.19 -10.95
N MET A 259 -7.71 -26.09 -11.63
CA MET A 259 -7.36 -24.91 -12.44
C MET A 259 -8.26 -24.68 -13.67
N GLU A 260 -8.92 -25.72 -14.20
CA GLU A 260 -9.93 -25.58 -15.28
C GLU A 260 -11.14 -24.75 -14.85
N LYS A 261 -11.44 -24.69 -13.55
CA LYS A 261 -12.59 -23.97 -12.97
C LYS A 261 -12.21 -22.57 -12.45
N VAL A 262 -10.94 -22.19 -12.57
CA VAL A 262 -10.40 -20.96 -11.98
C VAL A 262 -10.28 -19.88 -13.05
N ASN A 263 -10.94 -18.75 -12.81
CA ASN A 263 -10.72 -17.54 -13.60
C ASN A 263 -9.47 -16.82 -13.06
N VAL A 264 -8.47 -16.61 -13.90
CA VAL A 264 -7.23 -15.91 -13.50
C VAL A 264 -7.35 -14.45 -13.92
N ILE A 265 -7.21 -13.53 -12.96
CA ILE A 265 -7.31 -12.08 -13.20
C ILE A 265 -6.03 -11.41 -12.75
N TYR A 266 -5.41 -10.61 -13.62
CA TYR A 266 -4.34 -9.70 -13.24
C TYR A 266 -4.90 -8.41 -12.66
N GLN A 267 -4.33 -7.95 -11.55
CA GLN A 267 -4.71 -6.68 -10.94
C GLN A 267 -4.53 -5.51 -11.91
N SER A 268 -3.44 -5.48 -12.67
CA SER A 268 -3.23 -4.50 -13.75
C SER A 268 -4.36 -4.44 -14.75
N GLU A 269 -4.90 -5.59 -15.17
CA GLU A 269 -6.04 -5.66 -16.09
C GLU A 269 -7.32 -5.13 -15.46
N ALA A 270 -7.56 -5.45 -14.17
CA ALA A 270 -8.68 -4.92 -13.41
C ALA A 270 -8.60 -3.39 -13.25
N ILE A 271 -7.41 -2.87 -12.90
CA ILE A 271 -7.15 -1.43 -12.77
C ILE A 271 -7.37 -0.73 -14.11
N LEU A 272 -6.83 -1.28 -15.20
CA LEU A 272 -6.91 -0.66 -16.52
C LEU A 272 -8.30 -0.74 -17.15
N ALA A 273 -9.18 -1.61 -16.66
CA ALA A 273 -10.57 -1.67 -17.12
C ALA A 273 -11.37 -0.42 -16.73
N ASP A 274 -11.10 0.17 -15.56
CA ASP A 274 -11.65 1.47 -15.15
C ASP A 274 -10.73 2.15 -14.12
N PRO A 275 -9.67 2.84 -14.59
CA PRO A 275 -8.65 3.41 -13.72
C PRO A 275 -9.19 4.46 -12.75
N SER A 276 -10.19 5.25 -13.19
CA SER A 276 -10.75 6.33 -12.37
C SER A 276 -11.50 5.75 -11.19
N ASN A 277 -12.40 4.79 -11.43
CA ASN A 277 -13.17 4.20 -10.36
C ASN A 277 -12.33 3.28 -9.47
N TYR A 278 -11.27 2.64 -10.00
CA TYR A 278 -10.31 1.91 -9.18
C TYR A 278 -9.58 2.83 -8.19
N TRP A 279 -8.97 3.92 -8.64
CA TRP A 279 -8.23 4.79 -7.70
C TRP A 279 -9.15 5.55 -6.74
N ILE A 280 -10.37 5.88 -7.14
CA ILE A 280 -11.39 6.40 -6.21
C ILE A 280 -11.73 5.35 -5.15
N SER A 281 -11.81 4.07 -5.52
CA SER A 281 -12.00 2.97 -4.57
C SER A 281 -10.91 2.95 -3.51
N VAL A 282 -9.64 3.00 -3.92
CA VAL A 282 -8.47 3.04 -3.01
C VAL A 282 -8.50 4.28 -2.12
N ILE A 283 -8.84 5.45 -2.66
CA ILE A 283 -8.95 6.71 -1.89
C ILE A 283 -10.08 6.61 -0.86
N ASN A 284 -11.22 6.02 -1.21
CA ASN A 284 -12.34 5.85 -0.27
C ASN A 284 -11.94 4.96 0.91
N VAL A 285 -11.22 3.85 0.66
CA VAL A 285 -10.66 3.01 1.72
C VAL A 285 -9.65 3.81 2.57
N GLY A 286 -8.73 4.53 1.93
CA GLY A 286 -7.70 5.30 2.63
C GLY A 286 -8.23 6.47 3.47
N ARG A 287 -9.36 7.06 3.10
CA ARG A 287 -10.04 8.11 3.90
C ARG A 287 -10.79 7.54 5.11
N HIS A 288 -11.13 6.25 5.07
CA HIS A 288 -11.92 5.61 6.10
C HIS A 288 -11.04 5.09 7.25
N PHE A 289 -9.88 4.48 6.95
CA PHE A 289 -8.99 3.94 7.97
C PHE A 289 -7.93 4.92 8.47
N ARG A 290 -7.56 4.81 9.75
CA ARG A 290 -6.34 5.47 10.25
C ARG A 290 -5.12 4.68 9.79
N LEU A 291 -3.95 5.33 9.79
CA LEU A 291 -2.71 4.68 9.39
C LEU A 291 -2.41 3.45 10.27
N ASP A 292 -2.53 3.58 11.59
CA ASP A 292 -2.27 2.50 12.56
C ASP A 292 -3.16 1.27 12.31
N ASP A 293 -4.42 1.49 11.91
CA ASP A 293 -5.33 0.40 11.56
C ASP A 293 -4.79 -0.43 10.38
N VAL A 294 -4.26 0.26 9.36
CA VAL A 294 -3.76 -0.36 8.14
C VAL A 294 -2.40 -0.99 8.36
N MET A 295 -1.55 -0.40 9.19
CA MET A 295 -0.23 -0.95 9.55
C MET A 295 -0.36 -2.20 10.43
N GLY A 296 -1.33 -2.22 11.34
CA GLY A 296 -1.48 -3.30 12.31
C GLY A 296 -0.28 -3.40 13.26
N PRO A 297 -0.23 -4.46 14.10
CA PRO A 297 0.74 -4.55 15.19
C PRO A 297 2.16 -4.93 14.75
N ASP A 298 2.30 -5.54 13.56
CA ASP A 298 3.56 -6.15 13.13
C ASP A 298 4.43 -5.23 12.25
N MET A 299 3.84 -4.19 11.63
CA MET A 299 4.55 -3.33 10.68
C MET A 299 5.21 -2.14 11.39
N GLN A 300 6.48 -1.89 11.09
CA GLN A 300 7.23 -0.72 11.56
C GLN A 300 7.23 0.40 10.53
N ASP A 301 7.39 1.66 10.98
CA ASP A 301 7.50 2.84 10.11
C ASP A 301 8.62 2.73 9.06
N SER A 302 9.66 1.95 9.35
CA SER A 302 10.82 1.72 8.49
C SER A 302 10.54 0.77 7.31
N GLU A 303 9.45 0.00 7.34
CA GLU A 303 9.14 -1.04 6.34
C GLU A 303 8.56 -0.48 5.02
N GLY A 304 8.42 0.85 4.93
CA GLY A 304 8.07 1.57 3.72
C GLY A 304 6.56 1.60 3.45
N VAL A 305 6.11 2.69 2.84
CA VAL A 305 4.67 2.97 2.59
C VAL A 305 4.00 1.96 1.63
N GLY A 306 4.79 1.15 0.91
CA GLY A 306 4.29 0.22 -0.09
C GLY A 306 3.27 -0.78 0.45
N ILE A 307 3.52 -1.35 1.63
CA ILE A 307 2.62 -2.34 2.27
C ILE A 307 1.29 -1.68 2.66
N VAL A 308 1.32 -0.44 3.17
CA VAL A 308 0.11 0.33 3.49
C VAL A 308 -0.75 0.50 2.25
N ILE A 309 -0.16 0.97 1.15
CA ILE A 309 -0.89 1.15 -0.12
C ILE A 309 -1.39 -0.20 -0.65
N GLY A 310 -0.58 -1.27 -0.55
CA GLY A 310 -0.96 -2.61 -0.97
C GLY A 310 -2.20 -3.15 -0.23
N ARG A 311 -2.30 -2.92 1.08
CA ARG A 311 -3.48 -3.29 1.88
C ARG A 311 -4.72 -2.47 1.49
N LEU A 312 -4.56 -1.17 1.22
CA LEU A 312 -5.67 -0.34 0.71
C LEU A 312 -6.14 -0.82 -0.68
N MET A 313 -5.20 -1.17 -1.56
CA MET A 313 -5.48 -1.73 -2.88
C MET A 313 -6.23 -3.06 -2.74
N LYS A 314 -5.81 -3.94 -1.84
CA LYS A 314 -6.47 -5.23 -1.56
C LYS A 314 -7.94 -5.07 -1.17
N VAL A 315 -8.27 -4.12 -0.29
CA VAL A 315 -9.68 -3.83 0.07
C VAL A 315 -10.45 -3.30 -1.14
N ALA A 316 -9.84 -2.44 -1.94
CA ALA A 316 -10.44 -1.93 -3.18
C ALA A 316 -10.63 -3.03 -4.24
N ASP A 317 -9.71 -3.99 -4.36
CA ASP A 317 -9.83 -5.14 -5.25
C ASP A 317 -11.02 -6.00 -4.83
N VAL A 318 -11.15 -6.31 -3.53
CA VAL A 318 -12.29 -7.09 -3.01
C VAL A 318 -13.61 -6.35 -3.22
N MET A 319 -13.63 -5.03 -3.01
CA MET A 319 -14.81 -4.21 -3.35
C MET A 319 -15.13 -4.26 -4.85
N GLY A 320 -14.12 -4.21 -5.72
CA GLY A 320 -14.30 -4.26 -7.18
C GLY A 320 -14.77 -5.63 -7.70
N LEU A 321 -14.33 -6.71 -7.04
CA LEU A 321 -14.68 -8.10 -7.35
C LEU A 321 -16.04 -8.51 -6.76
N GLU A 322 -16.45 -7.92 -5.65
CA GLU A 322 -17.66 -8.30 -4.90
C GLU A 322 -17.82 -9.83 -4.72
N PRO A 323 -16.80 -10.50 -4.13
CA PRO A 323 -16.80 -11.95 -4.04
C PRO A 323 -17.78 -12.47 -2.99
N SER A 324 -18.16 -13.74 -3.10
CA SER A 324 -18.94 -14.42 -2.05
C SER A 324 -18.06 -14.75 -0.83
N SER A 325 -16.78 -15.01 -1.06
CA SER A 325 -15.81 -15.27 -0.01
C SER A 325 -14.37 -14.98 -0.45
N ILE A 326 -13.51 -14.73 0.52
CA ILE A 326 -12.06 -14.65 0.36
C ILE A 326 -11.40 -15.64 1.31
N SER A 327 -10.28 -16.24 0.92
CA SER A 327 -9.48 -17.08 1.82
C SER A 327 -8.15 -16.43 2.20
N PHE A 328 -7.63 -16.86 3.33
CA PHE A 328 -6.26 -16.61 3.76
C PHE A 328 -5.75 -17.82 4.56
N LEU A 329 -4.43 -17.93 4.72
CA LEU A 329 -3.82 -19.03 5.46
C LEU A 329 -3.82 -18.73 6.96
N GLY A 330 -4.08 -19.72 7.81
CA GLY A 330 -4.07 -19.54 9.28
C GLY A 330 -2.74 -19.04 9.85
N ARG A 331 -1.63 -19.36 9.18
CA ARG A 331 -0.28 -18.87 9.52
C ARG A 331 0.04 -17.46 8.98
N ASP A 332 -0.79 -16.91 8.11
CA ASP A 332 -0.59 -15.59 7.51
C ASP A 332 -1.28 -14.49 8.34
N ARG A 333 -0.51 -13.89 9.25
CA ARG A 333 -0.98 -12.75 10.07
C ARG A 333 -1.35 -11.53 9.23
N GLY A 334 -0.69 -11.34 8.08
CA GLY A 334 -1.00 -10.25 7.14
C GLY A 334 -2.38 -10.44 6.51
N GLY A 335 -2.66 -11.64 6.02
CA GLY A 335 -3.98 -12.03 5.49
C GLY A 335 -5.10 -11.91 6.52
N LEU A 336 -4.83 -12.22 7.80
CA LEU A 336 -5.80 -11.99 8.89
C LEU A 336 -6.11 -10.49 9.10
N LEU A 337 -5.10 -9.63 9.02
CA LEU A 337 -5.32 -8.19 9.11
C LEU A 337 -6.10 -7.66 7.89
N GLU A 338 -5.70 -8.07 6.68
CA GLU A 338 -6.37 -7.69 5.43
C GLU A 338 -7.84 -8.10 5.42
N SER A 339 -8.18 -9.31 5.88
CA SER A 339 -9.57 -9.77 5.96
C SER A 339 -10.39 -8.92 6.94
N LYS A 340 -9.83 -8.54 8.10
CA LYS A 340 -10.49 -7.62 9.04
C LYS A 340 -10.72 -6.24 8.45
N LEU A 341 -9.77 -5.71 7.68
CA LEU A 341 -9.93 -4.44 6.98
C LEU A 341 -11.05 -4.52 5.94
N VAL A 342 -11.11 -5.62 5.17
CA VAL A 342 -12.21 -5.87 4.23
C VAL A 342 -13.55 -5.89 4.96
N GLU A 343 -13.69 -6.72 5.99
CA GLU A 343 -14.95 -6.87 6.73
C GLU A 343 -15.44 -5.54 7.30
N ARG A 344 -14.54 -4.80 7.96
CA ARG A 344 -14.86 -3.49 8.56
C ARG A 344 -15.28 -2.46 7.50
N PHE A 345 -14.58 -2.40 6.37
CA PHE A 345 -14.94 -1.47 5.30
C PHE A 345 -16.33 -1.79 4.71
N PHE A 346 -16.62 -3.08 4.49
CA PHE A 346 -17.92 -3.50 3.98
C PHE A 346 -19.06 -3.17 4.95
N ASP A 347 -18.88 -3.47 6.24
CA ASP A 347 -19.90 -3.22 7.28
C ASP A 347 -20.17 -1.71 7.47
N GLU A 348 -19.11 -0.89 7.48
CA GLU A 348 -19.21 0.53 7.85
C GLU A 348 -19.50 1.44 6.65
N THR A 349 -19.09 1.05 5.44
CA THR A 349 -19.14 1.92 4.24
C THR A 349 -20.02 1.37 3.12
N LEU A 350 -20.18 0.05 2.99
CA LEU A 350 -20.84 -0.60 1.84
C LEU A 350 -22.14 -1.32 2.23
N SER A 351 -23.02 -0.63 2.95
CA SER A 351 -24.28 -1.20 3.47
C SER A 351 -25.21 -1.85 2.43
N SER A 352 -25.10 -1.48 1.15
CA SER A 352 -25.90 -2.06 0.06
C SER A 352 -25.27 -3.30 -0.59
N MET A 353 -24.03 -3.66 -0.22
CA MET A 353 -23.29 -4.79 -0.78
C MET A 353 -23.27 -5.95 0.20
N THR A 354 -23.15 -7.17 -0.34
CA THR A 354 -22.98 -8.36 0.51
C THR A 354 -21.52 -8.44 0.95
N LYS A 355 -21.28 -8.44 2.26
CA LYS A 355 -19.94 -8.66 2.82
C LYS A 355 -19.43 -10.07 2.46
N PRO A 356 -18.20 -10.20 1.92
CA PRO A 356 -17.62 -11.51 1.64
C PRO A 356 -17.32 -12.27 2.93
N LYS A 357 -17.53 -13.59 2.93
CA LYS A 357 -17.08 -14.45 4.03
C LYS A 357 -15.55 -14.58 4.00
N ALA A 358 -14.87 -14.22 5.09
CA ALA A 358 -13.46 -14.53 5.27
C ALA A 358 -13.29 -16.00 5.73
N ILE A 359 -12.47 -16.77 5.02
CA ILE A 359 -12.25 -18.20 5.28
C ILE A 359 -10.77 -18.41 5.61
N GLN A 360 -10.50 -18.84 6.84
CA GLN A 360 -9.16 -19.31 7.20
C GLN A 360 -8.97 -20.75 6.70
N ILE A 361 -7.88 -20.99 5.98
CA ILE A 361 -7.47 -22.31 5.52
C ILE A 361 -6.22 -22.76 6.28
N ASP A 362 -6.30 -23.94 6.89
CA ASP A 362 -5.19 -24.57 7.59
C ASP A 362 -4.48 -25.54 6.64
N SER A 363 -3.44 -25.04 5.96
CA SER A 363 -2.57 -25.83 5.07
C SER A 363 -1.31 -26.28 5.81
N PRO A 364 -0.84 -27.53 5.63
CA PRO A 364 0.37 -28.01 6.31
C PRO A 364 1.64 -27.32 5.79
N SER A 365 2.57 -27.06 6.69
CA SER A 365 3.90 -26.53 6.34
C SER A 365 4.72 -27.57 5.57
N LEU A 366 5.28 -27.16 4.43
CA LEU A 366 6.19 -27.97 3.61
C LEU A 366 7.67 -27.71 3.93
N SER A 367 7.96 -26.99 5.02
CA SER A 367 9.33 -26.78 5.48
C SER A 367 10.04 -28.12 5.73
N LEU A 368 11.28 -28.24 5.25
CA LEU A 368 12.13 -29.40 5.45
C LEU A 368 12.93 -29.33 6.75
N GLN A 369 12.98 -28.17 7.40
CA GLN A 369 13.76 -27.90 8.60
C GLN A 369 12.89 -27.23 9.65
N LYS A 370 13.26 -27.39 10.93
CA LYS A 370 12.63 -26.64 12.02
C LYS A 370 12.82 -25.14 11.80
N GLU A 371 11.88 -24.36 12.32
CA GLU A 371 11.95 -22.90 12.24
C GLU A 371 13.27 -22.40 12.84
N LYS A 372 13.89 -21.44 12.15
CA LYS A 372 15.16 -20.83 12.55
C LYS A 372 14.86 -19.47 13.17
N GLU A 373 15.65 -19.09 14.17
CA GLU A 373 15.54 -17.80 14.86
C GLU A 373 15.61 -16.57 13.93
N SER A 374 16.24 -16.72 12.75
CA SER A 374 16.36 -15.65 11.76
C SER A 374 16.16 -16.15 10.34
N ALA A 375 15.39 -15.38 9.56
CA ALA A 375 15.24 -15.57 8.12
C ALA A 375 16.58 -15.49 7.36
N ALA A 376 17.58 -14.80 7.90
CA ALA A 376 18.92 -14.73 7.32
C ALA A 376 19.64 -16.09 7.32
N HIS A 377 19.23 -17.01 8.20
CA HIS A 377 19.82 -18.34 8.32
C HIS A 377 19.11 -19.37 7.43
N LYS A 378 18.06 -18.97 6.70
CA LYS A 378 17.38 -19.85 5.75
C LYS A 378 18.31 -20.24 4.60
N THR A 379 18.32 -21.52 4.26
CA THR A 379 19.13 -22.07 3.17
C THR A 379 18.24 -22.62 2.06
N GLU A 380 18.82 -22.86 0.89
CA GLU A 380 18.10 -23.54 -0.21
C GLU A 380 17.59 -24.94 0.14
N ASN A 381 18.07 -25.56 1.22
CA ASN A 381 17.68 -26.90 1.66
C ASN A 381 16.50 -26.89 2.65
N ASP A 382 15.98 -25.71 2.99
CA ASP A 382 14.91 -25.57 3.97
C ASP A 382 13.53 -25.84 3.36
N GLU A 383 13.41 -25.80 2.02
CA GLU A 383 12.15 -25.96 1.30
C GLU A 383 12.36 -26.39 -0.16
N PHE A 384 11.30 -26.83 -0.82
CA PHE A 384 11.29 -27.09 -2.27
C PHE A 384 10.84 -25.86 -3.06
N PHE A 385 11.50 -25.59 -4.19
CA PHE A 385 11.14 -24.51 -5.10
C PHE A 385 10.57 -25.06 -6.41
N LEU A 386 9.69 -24.29 -7.07
CA LEU A 386 9.06 -24.68 -8.33
C LEU A 386 10.07 -24.89 -9.47
N LEU A 387 11.25 -24.27 -9.36
CA LEU A 387 12.31 -24.31 -10.38
C LEU A 387 13.48 -25.25 -10.04
N ASP A 388 13.33 -26.04 -8.98
CA ASP A 388 14.31 -27.03 -8.56
C ASP A 388 14.55 -28.08 -9.66
N ASP A 389 15.81 -28.43 -9.88
CA ASP A 389 16.17 -29.58 -10.72
C ASP A 389 15.71 -30.89 -10.06
N PRO A 390 14.87 -31.71 -10.73
CA PRO A 390 14.34 -32.95 -10.17
C PRO A 390 15.42 -33.99 -9.82
N LYS A 391 16.47 -34.08 -10.63
CA LYS A 391 17.53 -35.10 -10.46
C LYS A 391 18.48 -34.75 -9.31
N VAL A 392 18.67 -33.47 -9.06
CA VAL A 392 19.57 -32.97 -8.01
C VAL A 392 18.82 -32.75 -6.71
N HIS A 393 17.83 -31.86 -6.71
CA HIS A 393 17.25 -31.31 -5.49
C HIS A 393 16.23 -32.24 -4.84
N GLY A 394 15.48 -33.01 -5.63
CA GLY A 394 14.53 -34.01 -5.11
C GLY A 394 15.20 -34.96 -4.11
N LYS A 395 16.40 -35.45 -4.46
CA LYS A 395 17.20 -36.33 -3.59
C LYS A 395 18.00 -35.55 -2.54
N SER A 396 18.70 -34.48 -2.92
CA SER A 396 19.64 -33.82 -2.02
C SER A 396 18.95 -33.09 -0.88
N LYS A 397 17.78 -32.46 -1.13
CA LYS A 397 17.00 -31.78 -0.10
C LYS A 397 16.30 -32.77 0.82
N MET A 398 15.70 -33.84 0.29
CA MET A 398 15.06 -34.88 1.11
C MET A 398 16.06 -35.60 2.03
N LYS A 399 17.29 -35.85 1.55
CA LYS A 399 18.37 -36.40 2.39
C LYS A 399 18.63 -35.54 3.64
N LYS A 400 18.60 -34.21 3.48
CA LYS A 400 18.84 -33.24 4.54
C LYS A 400 17.59 -32.91 5.36
N ALA A 401 16.40 -33.22 4.86
CA ALA A 401 15.15 -32.96 5.57
C ALA A 401 15.16 -33.59 6.97
N PHE A 402 14.63 -32.85 7.94
CA PHE A 402 14.47 -33.35 9.29
C PHE A 402 13.60 -34.61 9.29
N CYS A 403 14.02 -35.65 10.00
CA CYS A 403 13.27 -36.90 10.19
C CYS A 403 13.97 -37.66 11.31
N GLU A 404 13.44 -37.52 12.52
CA GLU A 404 13.91 -38.20 13.71
C GLU A 404 12.99 -39.40 13.95
N PRO A 405 13.52 -40.60 14.32
CA PRO A 405 12.68 -41.75 14.64
C PRO A 405 11.57 -41.39 15.63
N GLU A 406 10.35 -41.88 15.37
CA GLU A 406 9.17 -41.72 16.24
C GLU A 406 8.66 -40.27 16.43
N ASN A 407 9.32 -39.27 15.83
CA ASN A 407 8.92 -37.87 15.93
C ASN A 407 7.87 -37.50 14.85
N VAL A 408 6.60 -37.50 15.21
CA VAL A 408 5.49 -37.07 14.34
C VAL A 408 5.17 -35.58 14.41
N ASP A 409 5.64 -34.87 15.43
CA ASP A 409 5.36 -33.44 15.64
C ASP A 409 5.92 -32.59 14.50
N PHE A 410 7.12 -32.93 14.03
CA PHE A 410 7.71 -32.30 12.86
C PHE A 410 8.40 -33.34 11.97
N CYS A 411 7.64 -33.91 11.04
CA CYS A 411 8.16 -34.88 10.07
C CYS A 411 7.82 -34.46 8.62
N PRO A 412 8.66 -33.60 7.99
CA PRO A 412 8.48 -33.16 6.61
C PRO A 412 8.25 -34.30 5.59
N PRO A 413 8.93 -35.47 5.67
CA PRO A 413 8.65 -36.59 4.78
C PRO A 413 7.20 -37.09 4.83
N ILE A 414 6.57 -37.18 6.02
CA ILE A 414 5.15 -37.56 6.17
C ILE A 414 4.26 -36.52 5.50
N VAL A 415 4.53 -35.23 5.75
CA VAL A 415 3.74 -34.14 5.18
C VAL A 415 3.81 -34.17 3.65
N LEU A 416 5.00 -34.26 3.08
CA LEU A 416 5.18 -34.28 1.63
C LEU A 416 4.57 -35.52 0.98
N ALA A 417 4.71 -36.70 1.62
CA ALA A 417 4.07 -37.91 1.14
C ALA A 417 2.53 -37.80 1.19
N SER A 418 1.98 -37.16 2.21
CA SER A 418 0.53 -36.96 2.35
C SER A 418 -0.03 -35.95 1.34
N VAL A 419 0.72 -34.88 1.05
CA VAL A 419 0.28 -33.82 0.14
C VAL A 419 0.44 -34.22 -1.33
N PHE A 420 1.53 -34.91 -1.69
CA PHE A 420 1.87 -35.20 -3.09
C PHE A 420 1.80 -36.69 -3.48
N GLY A 421 1.63 -37.59 -2.53
CA GLY A 421 1.60 -39.04 -2.79
C GLY A 421 0.27 -39.54 -3.35
N GLY A 422 -0.78 -38.70 -3.38
CA GLY A 422 -2.12 -39.11 -3.78
C GLY A 422 -2.83 -39.91 -2.69
N ASN A 423 -3.83 -40.71 -3.08
CA ASN A 423 -4.68 -41.44 -2.13
C ASN A 423 -3.98 -42.65 -1.48
N ASP A 424 -2.99 -43.22 -2.17
CA ASP A 424 -2.28 -44.44 -1.74
C ASP A 424 -0.77 -44.19 -1.79
N VAL A 425 -0.10 -44.19 -0.63
CA VAL A 425 1.35 -44.07 -0.52
C VAL A 425 1.95 -45.46 -0.27
N LEU A 426 2.60 -46.02 -1.29
CA LEU A 426 3.29 -47.31 -1.19
C LEU A 426 4.73 -47.14 -0.67
N VAL A 427 5.01 -47.76 0.47
CA VAL A 427 6.37 -47.93 1.00
C VAL A 427 6.83 -49.34 0.67
N SER A 428 7.78 -49.46 -0.25
CA SER A 428 8.39 -50.75 -0.59
C SER A 428 9.62 -51.05 0.26
N ARG A 429 9.61 -52.20 0.93
CA ARG A 429 10.69 -52.66 1.83
C ARG A 429 10.77 -54.19 1.83
N SER A 430 11.94 -54.74 2.18
CA SER A 430 12.13 -56.19 2.23
C SER A 430 11.21 -56.84 3.28
N GLU A 431 10.94 -58.14 3.10
CA GLU A 431 10.21 -58.96 4.08
C GLU A 431 10.83 -58.86 5.49
N GLU A 432 12.17 -58.86 5.56
CA GLU A 432 12.93 -58.71 6.81
C GLU A 432 12.68 -57.36 7.51
N ASN A 433 12.30 -56.32 6.76
CA ASN A 433 11.98 -54.99 7.27
C ASN A 433 10.46 -54.77 7.38
N GLY A 434 9.64 -55.82 7.30
CA GLY A 434 8.20 -55.77 7.49
C GLY A 434 7.36 -55.67 6.23
N GLY A 435 7.93 -55.92 5.04
CA GLY A 435 7.23 -56.05 3.75
C GLY A 435 6.56 -54.76 3.25
N ASP A 436 6.11 -54.75 2.00
CA ASP A 436 5.48 -53.58 1.39
C ASP A 436 4.20 -53.15 2.14
N VAL A 437 4.05 -51.85 2.41
CA VAL A 437 2.89 -51.27 3.10
C VAL A 437 2.31 -50.12 2.29
N THR A 438 0.97 -50.06 2.19
CA THR A 438 0.26 -48.94 1.57
C THR A 438 -0.48 -48.13 2.62
N TYR A 439 -0.14 -46.85 2.75
CA TYR A 439 -0.82 -45.90 3.61
C TYR A 439 -1.89 -45.15 2.84
N ARG A 440 -3.12 -45.11 3.36
CA ARG A 440 -4.26 -44.42 2.74
C ARG A 440 -4.63 -43.10 3.41
N SER A 441 -3.93 -42.77 4.49
CA SER A 441 -4.13 -41.53 5.22
C SER A 441 -2.85 -41.15 5.95
N ARG A 442 -2.71 -39.84 6.17
CA ARG A 442 -1.64 -39.28 6.99
C ARG A 442 -1.61 -39.89 8.40
N ALA A 443 -2.78 -40.05 9.03
CA ALA A 443 -2.91 -40.59 10.38
C ALA A 443 -2.36 -42.04 10.50
N GLN A 444 -2.55 -42.88 9.48
CA GLN A 444 -1.97 -44.23 9.47
C GLN A 444 -0.45 -44.18 9.40
N MET A 445 0.11 -43.31 8.54
CA MET A 445 1.55 -43.15 8.41
C MET A 445 2.18 -42.59 9.70
N GLU A 446 1.51 -41.65 10.36
CA GLU A 446 1.93 -41.09 11.66
C GLU A 446 1.91 -42.16 12.76
N ALA A 447 0.87 -42.99 12.83
CA ALA A 447 0.79 -44.07 13.83
C ALA A 447 1.93 -45.10 13.69
N ASP A 448 2.21 -45.54 12.45
CA ASP A 448 3.27 -46.51 12.19
C ASP A 448 4.66 -45.88 12.37
N PHE A 449 4.82 -44.58 12.08
CA PHE A 449 6.07 -43.87 12.34
C PHE A 449 6.31 -43.67 13.84
N ALA A 450 5.28 -43.27 14.60
CA ALA A 450 5.36 -43.06 16.05
C ALA A 450 5.61 -44.37 16.84
N SER A 451 5.13 -45.50 16.33
CA SER A 451 5.37 -46.82 16.94
C SER A 451 6.71 -47.46 16.55
N GLY A 452 7.46 -46.85 15.63
CA GLY A 452 8.68 -47.41 15.06
C GLY A 452 8.46 -48.49 13.99
N ALA A 453 7.19 -48.82 13.67
CA ALA A 453 6.85 -49.78 12.62
C ALA A 453 7.25 -49.28 11.22
N LEU A 454 7.32 -47.97 10.99
CA LEU A 454 7.85 -47.33 9.79
C LEU A 454 9.20 -46.67 10.08
N HIS A 455 10.28 -47.19 9.49
CA HIS A 455 11.62 -46.65 9.70
C HIS A 455 11.85 -45.33 8.92
N PRO A 456 12.57 -44.33 9.47
CA PRO A 456 12.89 -43.07 8.79
C PRO A 456 13.53 -43.20 7.41
N GLY A 457 14.33 -44.25 7.21
CA GLY A 457 14.97 -44.53 5.92
C GLY A 457 13.97 -44.87 4.82
N ASP A 458 12.98 -45.70 5.14
CA ASP A 458 11.94 -46.14 4.18
C ASP A 458 10.99 -44.98 3.86
N LEU A 459 10.59 -44.24 4.89
CA LEU A 459 9.79 -43.03 4.76
C LEU A 459 10.49 -41.97 3.89
N LYS A 460 11.78 -41.71 4.13
CA LYS A 460 12.56 -40.79 3.30
C LYS A 460 12.72 -41.30 1.86
N ALA A 461 12.81 -42.61 1.65
CA ALA A 461 12.91 -43.20 0.32
C ALA A 461 11.63 -42.98 -0.49
N VAL A 462 10.45 -43.26 0.10
CA VAL A 462 9.17 -43.00 -0.59
C VAL A 462 8.96 -41.50 -0.84
N ALA A 463 9.23 -40.65 0.16
CA ALA A 463 9.06 -39.20 0.03
C ALA A 463 10.02 -38.63 -1.03
N THR A 464 11.25 -39.17 -1.13
CA THR A 464 12.19 -38.82 -2.20
C THR A 464 11.60 -39.14 -3.57
N SER A 465 11.05 -40.34 -3.76
CA SER A 465 10.47 -40.76 -5.03
C SER A 465 9.28 -39.89 -5.43
N ILE A 466 8.39 -39.58 -4.48
CA ILE A 466 7.26 -38.66 -4.69
C ILE A 466 7.76 -37.29 -5.11
N MET A 467 8.72 -36.71 -4.37
CA MET A 467 9.23 -35.36 -4.68
C MET A 467 9.97 -35.29 -6.01
N VAL A 468 10.75 -36.32 -6.37
CA VAL A 468 11.39 -36.41 -7.70
C VAL A 468 10.33 -36.45 -8.80
N GLN A 469 9.24 -37.20 -8.60
CA GLN A 469 8.14 -37.27 -9.57
C GLN A 469 7.42 -35.93 -9.68
N THR A 470 7.07 -35.29 -8.56
CA THR A 470 6.43 -33.97 -8.52
C THR A 470 7.27 -32.92 -9.26
N LEU A 471 8.56 -32.82 -8.93
CA LEU A 471 9.48 -31.89 -9.61
C LEU A 471 9.64 -32.25 -11.10
N THR A 472 9.62 -33.52 -11.46
CA THR A 472 9.69 -33.96 -12.88
C THR A 472 8.45 -33.51 -13.64
N THR A 473 7.26 -33.65 -13.06
CA THR A 473 6.01 -33.13 -13.62
C THR A 473 6.09 -31.63 -13.85
N LEU A 474 6.50 -30.87 -12.82
CA LEU A 474 6.69 -29.42 -12.92
C LEU A 474 7.70 -29.05 -14.01
N SER A 475 8.90 -29.63 -13.99
CA SER A 475 9.96 -29.38 -14.98
C SER A 475 9.51 -29.70 -16.41
N SER A 476 8.72 -30.76 -16.58
CA SER A 476 8.20 -31.16 -17.89
C SER A 476 7.12 -30.21 -18.39
N ALA A 477 6.23 -29.75 -17.51
CA ALA A 477 5.22 -28.74 -17.85
C ALA A 477 5.90 -27.42 -18.25
N MET A 478 6.87 -26.95 -17.47
CA MET A 478 7.65 -25.74 -17.76
C MET A 478 8.30 -25.79 -19.14
N LYS A 479 8.90 -26.93 -19.51
CA LYS A 479 9.54 -27.10 -20.83
C LYS A 479 8.56 -27.06 -22.00
N LYS A 480 7.30 -27.43 -21.79
CA LYS A 480 6.25 -27.37 -22.80
C LYS A 480 5.67 -25.96 -22.95
N ASP A 481 5.79 -25.13 -21.91
CA ASP A 481 5.35 -23.75 -21.90
C ASP A 481 6.54 -22.80 -22.17
N ASN A 482 6.55 -22.21 -23.38
CA ASN A 482 7.64 -21.33 -23.80
C ASN A 482 7.81 -20.09 -22.91
N ASP A 483 6.72 -19.56 -22.37
CA ASP A 483 6.75 -18.36 -21.55
C ASP A 483 7.23 -18.71 -20.14
N ALA A 484 6.73 -19.80 -19.57
CA ALA A 484 7.20 -20.31 -18.27
C ALA A 484 8.68 -20.70 -18.31
N THR A 485 9.17 -21.28 -19.43
CA THR A 485 10.60 -21.56 -19.63
C THR A 485 11.45 -20.29 -19.61
N LYS A 486 11.02 -19.22 -20.31
CA LYS A 486 11.75 -17.93 -20.32
C LYS A 486 11.69 -17.28 -18.94
N ALA A 487 10.54 -17.30 -18.30
CA ALA A 487 10.30 -16.78 -16.97
C ALA A 487 11.21 -17.45 -15.92
N GLY A 488 11.29 -18.79 -15.92
CA GLY A 488 12.17 -19.54 -15.03
C GLY A 488 13.65 -19.19 -15.20
N LYS A 489 14.11 -18.93 -16.43
CA LYS A 489 15.48 -18.43 -16.68
C LYS A 489 15.70 -17.03 -16.12
N ALA A 490 14.72 -16.13 -16.29
CA ALA A 490 14.79 -14.76 -15.77
C ALA A 490 14.86 -14.73 -14.24
N LEU A 491 14.02 -15.51 -13.55
CA LEU A 491 14.03 -15.61 -12.09
C LEU A 491 15.34 -16.20 -11.56
N LYS A 492 15.88 -17.25 -12.19
CA LYS A 492 17.22 -17.78 -11.83
C LYS A 492 18.33 -16.73 -12.00
N ALA A 493 18.23 -15.85 -12.99
CA ALA A 493 19.18 -14.75 -13.16
C ALA A 493 19.00 -13.69 -12.06
N LEU A 494 17.76 -13.36 -11.68
CA LEU A 494 17.46 -12.46 -10.57
C LEU A 494 17.99 -13.02 -9.24
N GLN A 495 17.75 -14.30 -8.95
CA GLN A 495 18.26 -14.99 -7.76
C GLN A 495 19.78 -14.83 -7.64
N LYS A 496 20.52 -15.07 -8.73
CA LYS A 496 21.99 -14.89 -8.76
C LYS A 496 22.41 -13.43 -8.56
N LYS A 497 21.64 -12.47 -9.07
CA LYS A 497 21.91 -11.04 -8.88
C LYS A 497 21.70 -10.62 -7.42
N LEU A 498 20.62 -11.08 -6.79
CA LEU A 498 20.31 -10.78 -5.39
C LEU A 498 21.30 -11.43 -4.42
N ALA A 499 21.74 -12.66 -4.71
CA ALA A 499 22.75 -13.35 -3.93
C ALA A 499 24.14 -12.66 -3.93
N LYS A 500 24.42 -11.77 -4.90
CA LYS A 500 25.64 -10.95 -4.94
C LYS A 500 25.52 -9.61 -4.21
N LYS A 501 24.29 -9.18 -3.89
CA LYS A 501 24.02 -7.93 -3.17
C LYS A 501 23.97 -8.13 -1.65
N LYS A 502 23.63 -9.34 -1.21
CA LYS A 502 23.80 -9.80 0.17
C LYS A 502 25.27 -10.13 0.41
#